data_AF-A0A7G6WII9-F1
#
_entry.id   AF-A0A7G6WII9-F1
#
_cell.length_a   1.000
_cell.length_b   1.000
_cell.length_c   1.000
_cell.angle_alpha   90.00
_cell.angle_beta   90.00
_cell.angle_gamma   90.00
#
_symmetry.space_group_name_H-M   'P 1'
#
loop_
_entity.id
_entity.type
_entity.pdbx_description
1 polymer ?
#
loop_
_entity_poly.entity_id
_entity_poly.type
_entity_poly.pdbx_seq_one_letter_code
_entity_poly.pdbx_strand_id
1 'polypeptide(L)'
;MSTLSWDVSVGETLLSDGETLAENWTYYDDIYIKCSYQLDLTDALHRLRLPPGARLGAVIIARSSGTPLITISEVVDVRGGRQQVYLTVPADQVSGTLSLEFQISVLAIGHAVESPFAPKRLGNTVFRVDRKIVLEGTAPRLPMLPVSFADHGIAGSSRSLWWLRLTTRDLGASASAAIWLWLNVDNPFISRMLEDSDSAESAAWLRFLELDFIRQLLREALSSDELSLQTDYPEESLGYVLSSVVRLLGESLDQVQQRYQEDPGRVEAELQSKVGAK
;
A
#
# COMPACT_ATOMS: atom_id res chain seq x y z
N MET A 1 16.63 -20.52 -23.79
CA MET A 1 15.63 -19.46 -23.62
C MET A 1 15.51 -19.20 -22.13
N SER A 2 15.74 -17.97 -21.69
CA SER A 2 15.55 -17.60 -20.28
C SER A 2 14.08 -17.25 -20.09
N THR A 3 13.42 -17.87 -19.12
CA THR A 3 12.02 -17.60 -18.77
C THR A 3 11.97 -17.09 -17.35
N LEU A 4 11.04 -16.17 -17.09
CA LEU A 4 10.75 -15.66 -15.76
C LEU A 4 9.23 -15.55 -15.63
N SER A 5 8.68 -16.02 -14.52
CA SER A 5 7.26 -15.94 -14.21
C SER A 5 7.06 -15.54 -12.75
N TRP A 6 5.97 -14.81 -12.51
CA TRP A 6 5.57 -14.36 -11.19
C TRP A 6 4.26 -15.05 -10.81
N ASP A 7 4.27 -15.76 -9.70
CA ASP A 7 3.06 -16.22 -9.04
C ASP A 7 2.87 -15.33 -7.81
N VAL A 8 1.80 -14.55 -7.79
CA VAL A 8 1.47 -13.66 -6.66
C VAL A 8 0.12 -14.06 -6.13
N SER A 9 0.05 -14.40 -4.85
CA SER A 9 -1.22 -14.65 -4.18
C SER A 9 -1.47 -13.61 -3.09
N VAL A 10 -2.74 -13.26 -2.99
CA VAL A 10 -3.34 -12.33 -2.05
C VAL A 10 -4.25 -13.17 -1.17
N GLY A 11 -3.87 -13.37 0.10
CA GLY A 11 -4.52 -14.38 0.93
C GLY A 11 -4.46 -15.75 0.23
N GLU A 12 -5.63 -16.36 -0.01
CA GLU A 12 -5.75 -17.64 -0.73
C GLU A 12 -5.91 -17.49 -2.25
N THR A 13 -6.09 -16.27 -2.77
CA THR A 13 -6.37 -16.04 -4.20
C THR A 13 -5.08 -15.83 -4.99
N LEU A 14 -4.85 -16.65 -6.01
CA LEU A 14 -3.74 -16.46 -6.95
C LEU A 14 -4.14 -15.45 -8.04
N LEU A 15 -3.33 -14.40 -8.22
CA LEU A 15 -3.45 -13.46 -9.33
C LEU A 15 -2.95 -14.10 -10.61
N SER A 16 -3.71 -13.93 -11.69
CA SER A 16 -3.33 -14.43 -13.00
C SER A 16 -2.07 -13.72 -13.53
N ASP A 17 -1.37 -14.38 -14.45
CA ASP A 17 -0.20 -13.76 -15.08
C ASP A 17 -0.64 -12.55 -15.93
N GLY A 18 0.03 -11.41 -15.75
CA GLY A 18 -0.34 -10.13 -16.34
C GLY A 18 -1.48 -9.38 -15.65
N GLU A 19 -2.14 -9.96 -14.64
CA GLU A 19 -3.12 -9.25 -13.84
C GLU A 19 -2.44 -8.21 -12.95
N THR A 20 -2.95 -6.97 -13.03
CA THR A 20 -2.40 -5.79 -12.35
C THR A 20 -3.30 -5.27 -11.25
N LEU A 21 -4.49 -5.84 -11.05
CA LEU A 21 -5.45 -5.44 -10.02
C LEU A 21 -5.75 -6.65 -9.13
N ALA A 22 -5.65 -6.48 -7.82
CA ALA A 22 -6.03 -7.50 -6.86
C ALA A 22 -7.45 -7.21 -6.34
N GLU A 23 -8.47 -7.61 -7.11
CA GLU A 23 -9.88 -7.29 -6.82
C GLU A 23 -10.33 -7.78 -5.43
N ASN A 24 -9.85 -8.95 -5.03
CA ASN A 24 -10.20 -9.63 -3.78
C ASN A 24 -9.22 -9.35 -2.62
N TRP A 25 -8.26 -8.43 -2.78
CA TRP A 25 -7.35 -8.07 -1.69
C TRP A 25 -8.08 -7.26 -0.61
N THR A 26 -7.80 -7.58 0.65
CA THR A 26 -8.21 -6.83 1.84
C THR A 26 -6.99 -6.44 2.68
N TYR A 27 -7.15 -5.47 3.58
CA TYR A 27 -6.10 -5.03 4.52
C TYR A 27 -5.67 -6.11 5.53
N TYR A 28 -6.26 -7.31 5.48
CA TYR A 28 -5.94 -8.45 6.34
C TYR A 28 -5.18 -9.54 5.58
N ASP A 29 -5.03 -9.39 4.26
CA ASP A 29 -4.40 -10.38 3.42
C ASP A 29 -2.90 -10.11 3.27
N ASP A 30 -2.11 -11.03 3.82
CA ASP A 30 -0.70 -11.15 3.47
C ASP A 30 -0.56 -11.42 1.96
N ILE A 31 0.51 -10.86 1.39
CA ILE A 31 0.83 -11.05 -0.03
C ILE A 31 2.01 -11.99 -0.16
N TYR A 32 1.79 -13.13 -0.80
CA TYR A 32 2.81 -14.13 -1.03
C TYR A 32 3.28 -14.06 -2.48
N ILE A 33 4.59 -13.94 -2.65
CA ILE A 33 5.21 -13.74 -3.96
C ILE A 33 6.19 -14.87 -4.20
N LYS A 34 6.08 -15.49 -5.37
CA LYS A 34 7.04 -16.46 -5.88
C LYS A 34 7.49 -16.03 -7.28
N CYS A 35 8.77 -15.71 -7.42
CA CYS A 35 9.40 -15.50 -8.72
C CYS A 35 10.11 -16.79 -9.14
N SER A 36 9.71 -17.37 -10.27
CA SER A 36 10.39 -18.53 -10.88
C SER A 36 11.17 -18.08 -12.09
N TYR A 37 12.45 -18.46 -12.20
CA TYR A 37 13.27 -18.16 -13.38
C TYR A 37 14.09 -19.35 -13.84
N GLN A 38 14.47 -19.36 -15.11
CA GLN A 38 15.37 -20.33 -15.70
C GLN A 38 16.55 -19.63 -16.40
N LEU A 39 17.77 -20.03 -16.06
CA LEU A 39 19.01 -19.42 -16.54
C LEU A 39 20.07 -20.46 -16.92
N ASP A 40 20.78 -20.22 -18.01
CA ASP A 40 22.10 -20.83 -18.24
C ASP A 40 23.17 -19.93 -17.60
N LEU A 41 23.70 -20.35 -16.45
CA LEU A 41 24.66 -19.54 -15.70
C LEU A 41 25.97 -19.34 -16.47
N THR A 42 26.42 -20.36 -17.21
CA THR A 42 27.68 -20.29 -17.96
C THR A 42 27.56 -19.26 -19.08
N ASP A 43 26.46 -19.32 -19.85
CA ASP A 43 26.18 -18.31 -20.88
C ASP A 43 26.01 -16.91 -20.28
N ALA A 44 25.29 -16.79 -19.16
CA ALA A 44 25.08 -15.50 -18.49
C ALA A 44 26.40 -14.86 -18.03
N LEU A 45 27.27 -15.61 -17.36
CA LEU A 45 28.58 -15.13 -16.94
C LEU A 45 29.44 -14.73 -18.14
N HIS A 46 29.44 -15.55 -19.20
CA HIS A 46 30.16 -15.26 -20.44
C HIS A 46 29.68 -13.96 -21.09
N ARG A 47 28.36 -13.73 -21.17
CA ARG A 47 27.76 -12.51 -21.72
C ARG A 47 28.04 -11.28 -20.87
N LEU A 48 28.06 -11.44 -19.54
CA LEU A 48 28.43 -10.39 -18.59
C LEU A 48 29.95 -10.14 -18.53
N ARG A 49 30.74 -10.92 -19.30
CA ARG A 49 32.21 -10.91 -19.27
C ARG A 49 32.76 -11.14 -17.85
N LEU A 50 32.02 -11.89 -17.04
CA LEU A 50 32.41 -12.32 -15.71
C LEU A 50 33.10 -13.68 -15.79
N PRO A 51 34.04 -13.96 -14.88
CA PRO A 51 34.71 -15.24 -14.88
C PRO A 51 33.83 -16.36 -14.34
N PRO A 52 34.18 -17.64 -14.62
CA PRO A 52 33.39 -18.79 -14.18
C PRO A 52 33.22 -18.90 -12.66
N GLY A 53 34.13 -18.32 -11.87
CA GLY A 53 34.07 -18.28 -10.41
C GLY A 53 33.25 -17.14 -9.81
N ALA A 54 32.68 -16.25 -10.64
CA ALA A 54 31.83 -15.18 -10.16
C ALA A 54 30.50 -15.74 -9.64
N ARG A 55 29.97 -15.12 -8.59
CA ARG A 55 28.68 -15.46 -7.97
C ARG A 55 27.69 -14.33 -8.19
N LEU A 56 26.48 -14.70 -8.56
CA LEU A 56 25.34 -13.81 -8.69
C LEU A 56 24.30 -14.17 -7.61
N GLY A 57 23.55 -13.18 -7.15
CA GLY A 57 22.50 -13.33 -6.16
C GLY A 57 21.18 -12.77 -6.68
N ALA A 58 20.11 -13.54 -6.51
CA ALA A 58 18.75 -13.15 -6.86
C ALA A 58 17.99 -12.72 -5.59
N VAL A 59 17.20 -11.65 -5.70
CA VAL A 59 16.38 -11.14 -4.61
C VAL A 59 15.11 -10.49 -5.17
N ILE A 60 14.02 -10.58 -4.41
CA ILE A 60 12.78 -9.83 -4.63
C ILE A 60 12.74 -8.66 -3.66
N ILE A 61 12.42 -7.47 -4.17
CA ILE A 61 12.16 -6.28 -3.37
C ILE A 61 10.69 -5.89 -3.57
N ALA A 62 9.97 -5.69 -2.48
CA ALA A 62 8.61 -5.18 -2.46
C ALA A 62 8.57 -3.76 -1.88
N ARG A 63 7.81 -2.88 -2.52
CA ARG A 63 7.52 -1.52 -2.06
C ARG A 63 6.04 -1.24 -2.20
N SER A 64 5.43 -0.71 -1.15
CA SER A 64 4.07 -0.20 -1.18
C SER A 64 4.08 1.30 -1.44
N SER A 65 3.04 1.85 -2.09
CA SER A 65 2.84 3.31 -2.16
C SER A 65 2.19 3.87 -0.90
N GLY A 66 1.43 3.05 -0.16
CA GLY A 66 0.74 3.46 1.06
C GLY A 66 1.60 3.39 2.33
N THR A 67 2.73 2.70 2.29
CA THR A 67 3.66 2.60 3.42
C THR A 67 5.10 2.92 2.97
N PRO A 68 5.95 3.51 3.83
CA PRO A 68 7.36 3.72 3.50
C PRO A 68 8.20 2.44 3.65
N LEU A 69 7.58 1.30 3.97
CA LEU A 69 8.28 0.06 4.28
C LEU A 69 8.76 -0.63 3.00
N ILE A 70 9.97 -1.18 3.08
CA ILE A 70 10.59 -1.97 2.01
C ILE A 70 10.82 -3.36 2.57
N THR A 71 10.19 -4.36 1.95
CA THR A 71 10.37 -5.76 2.32
C THR A 71 11.25 -6.43 1.26
N ILE A 72 12.24 -7.20 1.71
CA ILE A 72 13.18 -7.89 0.82
C ILE A 72 13.19 -9.39 1.11
N SER A 73 13.35 -10.20 0.06
CA SER A 73 13.56 -11.63 0.26
C SER A 73 14.97 -11.91 0.80
N GLU A 74 15.19 -13.15 1.22
CA GLU A 74 16.56 -13.66 1.32
C GLU A 74 17.26 -13.59 -0.05
N VAL A 75 18.57 -13.38 -0.03
CA VAL A 75 19.40 -13.41 -1.24
C VAL A 75 19.70 -14.86 -1.57
N VAL A 76 19.24 -15.31 -2.74
CA VAL A 76 19.45 -16.69 -3.22
C VAL A 76 20.60 -16.71 -4.21
N ASP A 77 21.59 -17.58 -4.00
CA ASP A 77 22.66 -17.81 -4.99
C ASP A 77 22.08 -18.29 -6.32
N VAL A 78 22.44 -17.62 -7.40
CA VAL A 78 22.05 -18.00 -8.75
C VAL A 78 22.86 -19.21 -9.20
N ARG A 79 22.16 -20.23 -9.71
CA ARG A 79 22.66 -21.50 -10.22
C ARG A 79 22.08 -21.72 -11.61
N GLY A 80 22.74 -22.54 -12.41
CA GLY A 80 22.20 -22.96 -13.70
C GLY A 80 20.91 -23.79 -13.51
N GLY A 81 19.94 -23.60 -14.40
CA GLY A 81 18.65 -24.29 -14.38
C GLY A 81 17.51 -23.43 -13.85
N ARG A 82 16.45 -24.09 -13.36
CA ARG A 82 15.26 -23.45 -12.81
C ARG A 82 15.43 -23.19 -11.32
N GLN A 83 15.12 -21.98 -10.88
CA GLN A 83 15.16 -21.56 -9.48
C GLN A 83 13.95 -20.72 -9.11
N GLN A 84 13.74 -20.57 -7.80
CA GLN A 84 12.61 -19.85 -7.23
C GLN A 84 13.09 -18.96 -6.09
N VAL A 85 12.50 -17.78 -5.97
CA VAL A 85 12.69 -16.84 -4.86
C VAL A 85 11.31 -16.50 -4.31
N TYR A 86 11.23 -16.40 -2.98
CA TYR A 86 9.98 -16.19 -2.25
C TYR A 86 10.05 -14.92 -1.42
N LEU A 87 8.93 -14.24 -1.29
CA LEU A 87 8.76 -13.09 -0.40
C LEU A 87 7.33 -13.09 0.15
N THR A 88 7.19 -12.86 1.44
CA THR A 88 5.90 -12.54 2.05
C THR A 88 5.92 -11.08 2.47
N VAL A 89 4.90 -10.33 2.05
CA VAL A 89 4.65 -8.96 2.52
C VAL A 89 3.48 -9.02 3.49
N PRO A 90 3.72 -8.74 4.79
CA PRO A 90 2.65 -8.73 5.78
C PRO A 90 1.55 -7.71 5.46
N ALA A 91 0.32 -8.03 5.80
CA ALA A 91 -0.85 -7.18 5.54
C ALA A 91 -0.73 -5.77 6.16
N ASP A 92 -0.12 -5.67 7.35
CA ASP A 92 0.12 -4.41 8.05
C ASP A 92 1.23 -3.54 7.43
N GLN A 93 1.92 -4.04 6.40
CA GLN A 93 3.01 -3.34 5.72
C GLN A 93 2.66 -2.91 4.30
N VAL A 94 1.43 -3.13 3.84
CA VAL A 94 1.07 -2.92 2.44
C VAL A 94 -0.27 -2.20 2.27
N SER A 95 -0.27 -1.20 1.38
CA SER A 95 -1.44 -0.43 0.96
C SER A 95 -1.22 0.16 -0.45
N GLY A 96 -2.29 0.57 -1.13
CA GLY A 96 -2.24 1.23 -2.43
C GLY A 96 -1.72 0.33 -3.54
N THR A 97 -0.55 0.64 -4.09
CA THR A 97 0.11 -0.15 -5.14
C THR A 97 1.34 -0.86 -4.59
N LEU A 98 1.39 -2.18 -4.79
CA LEU A 98 2.56 -3.00 -4.55
C LEU A 98 3.44 -3.03 -5.82
N SER A 99 4.65 -2.49 -5.71
CA SER A 99 5.70 -2.60 -6.70
C SER A 99 6.68 -3.70 -6.30
N LEU A 100 6.79 -4.71 -7.16
CA LEU A 100 7.70 -5.85 -7.04
C LEU A 100 8.86 -5.68 -8.01
N GLU A 101 10.08 -5.88 -7.52
CA GLU A 101 11.29 -5.84 -8.31
C GLU A 101 12.05 -7.15 -8.07
N PHE A 102 12.29 -7.93 -9.13
CA PHE A 102 13.24 -9.03 -9.09
C PHE A 102 14.55 -8.55 -9.70
N GLN A 103 15.63 -8.69 -8.96
CA GLN A 103 16.96 -8.30 -9.41
C GLN A 103 17.98 -9.43 -9.23
N ILE A 104 18.93 -9.50 -10.15
CA ILE A 104 20.14 -10.32 -10.03
C ILE A 104 21.34 -9.39 -9.94
N SER A 105 22.17 -9.58 -8.92
CA SER A 105 23.32 -8.72 -8.61
C SER A 105 24.59 -9.53 -8.36
N VAL A 106 25.76 -8.91 -8.54
CA VAL A 106 27.05 -9.58 -8.32
C VAL A 106 27.34 -9.72 -6.83
N LEU A 107 27.51 -10.96 -6.34
CA LEU A 107 27.91 -11.26 -4.96
C LEU A 107 29.42 -11.45 -4.81
N ALA A 108 30.07 -11.98 -5.84
CA ALA A 108 31.51 -12.13 -5.89
C ALA A 108 31.99 -12.14 -7.35
N ILE A 109 33.16 -11.55 -7.61
CA ILE A 109 33.75 -11.54 -8.96
C ILE A 109 34.82 -12.65 -9.09
N GLY A 110 35.38 -13.14 -7.99
CA GLY A 110 36.37 -14.22 -7.98
C GLY A 110 37.80 -13.78 -8.34
N HIS A 111 37.98 -12.89 -9.33
CA HIS A 111 39.26 -12.27 -9.66
C HIS A 111 39.09 -10.96 -10.43
N ALA A 112 40.20 -10.28 -10.75
CA ALA A 112 40.16 -9.05 -11.55
C ALA A 112 39.56 -9.31 -12.95
N VAL A 113 38.70 -8.41 -13.41
CA VAL A 113 38.08 -8.47 -14.73
C VAL A 113 38.57 -7.29 -15.57
N GLU A 114 39.17 -7.58 -16.71
CA GLU A 114 39.78 -6.57 -17.58
C GLU A 114 38.76 -5.83 -18.44
N SER A 115 37.61 -6.46 -18.74
CA SER A 115 36.62 -5.87 -19.63
C SER A 115 36.00 -4.59 -19.06
N PRO A 116 35.93 -3.49 -19.83
CA PRO A 116 35.24 -2.27 -19.39
C PRO A 116 33.72 -2.46 -19.26
N PHE A 117 33.16 -3.47 -19.94
CA PHE A 117 31.72 -3.75 -19.96
C PHE A 117 31.29 -4.76 -18.88
N ALA A 118 32.24 -5.34 -18.14
CA ALA A 118 31.91 -6.24 -17.05
C ALA A 118 31.50 -5.48 -15.79
N PRO A 119 30.55 -5.99 -15.00
CA PRO A 119 30.30 -5.52 -13.64
C PRO A 119 31.57 -5.61 -12.79
N LYS A 120 32.00 -4.50 -12.18
CA LYS A 120 33.28 -4.40 -11.45
C LYS A 120 33.14 -4.33 -9.94
N ARG A 121 31.93 -4.14 -9.42
CA ARG A 121 31.69 -3.99 -7.97
C ARG A 121 30.64 -4.99 -7.50
N LEU A 122 30.79 -5.39 -6.24
CA LEU A 122 29.77 -6.17 -5.55
C LEU A 122 28.49 -5.33 -5.45
N GLY A 123 27.35 -5.98 -5.60
CA GLY A 123 26.04 -5.32 -5.62
C GLY A 123 25.66 -4.70 -6.97
N ASN A 124 26.52 -4.72 -8.00
CA ASN A 124 26.09 -4.30 -9.35
C ASN A 124 24.95 -5.19 -9.84
N THR A 125 23.79 -4.58 -10.10
CA THR A 125 22.64 -5.25 -10.72
C THR A 125 22.92 -5.52 -12.20
N VAL A 126 22.73 -6.77 -12.61
CA VAL A 126 22.97 -7.26 -13.98
C VAL A 126 21.69 -7.63 -14.71
N PHE A 127 20.60 -7.79 -13.97
CA PHE A 127 19.27 -8.04 -14.49
C PHE A 127 18.24 -7.47 -13.52
N ARG A 128 17.18 -6.85 -14.05
CA ARG A 128 16.05 -6.35 -13.29
C ARG A 128 14.76 -6.54 -14.09
N VAL A 129 13.70 -6.95 -13.41
CA VAL A 129 12.33 -6.91 -13.94
C VAL A 129 11.39 -6.45 -12.85
N ASP A 130 10.43 -5.62 -13.25
CA ASP A 130 9.48 -4.98 -12.36
C ASP A 130 8.06 -5.51 -12.65
N ARG A 131 7.25 -5.72 -11.62
CA ARG A 131 5.81 -6.00 -11.70
C ARG A 131 5.08 -5.06 -10.74
N LYS A 132 3.96 -4.48 -11.19
CA LYS A 132 3.10 -3.64 -10.35
C LYS A 132 1.74 -4.29 -10.16
N ILE A 133 1.24 -4.24 -8.94
CA ILE A 133 -0.06 -4.76 -8.54
C ILE A 133 -0.77 -3.67 -7.76
N VAL A 134 -1.88 -3.22 -8.30
CA VAL A 134 -2.80 -2.29 -7.67
C VAL A 134 -3.63 -3.11 -6.68
N LEU A 135 -3.47 -2.84 -5.38
CA LEU A 135 -4.22 -3.52 -4.32
C LEU A 135 -5.54 -2.79 -4.04
N GLU A 136 -5.51 -1.46 -4.18
CA GLU A 136 -6.67 -0.59 -4.03
C GLU A 136 -7.10 -0.13 -5.43
N GLY A 137 -8.29 -0.53 -5.89
CA GLY A 137 -8.83 -0.11 -7.20
C GLY A 137 -9.04 1.40 -7.33
N THR A 138 -9.64 1.84 -8.44
CA THR A 138 -9.91 3.27 -8.74
C THR A 138 -10.90 3.96 -7.80
N ALA A 139 -11.61 3.20 -6.96
CA ALA A 139 -12.34 3.75 -5.83
C ALA A 139 -11.40 3.79 -4.60
N PRO A 140 -11.18 4.97 -3.97
CA PRO A 140 -10.32 5.06 -2.80
C PRO A 140 -10.82 4.12 -1.71
N ARG A 141 -10.07 3.06 -1.42
CA ARG A 141 -10.33 2.21 -0.26
C ARG A 141 -9.82 2.95 0.97
N LEU A 142 -10.62 2.95 2.03
CA LEU A 142 -10.27 3.63 3.28
C LEU A 142 -8.96 3.06 3.84
N PRO A 143 -7.95 3.88 4.19
CA PRO A 143 -6.72 3.40 4.81
C PRO A 143 -7.00 2.91 6.24
N MET A 144 -7.44 1.65 6.36
CA MET A 144 -7.82 1.02 7.62
C MET A 144 -6.67 0.22 8.21
N LEU A 145 -6.44 0.36 9.52
CA LEU A 145 -5.40 -0.38 10.24
C LEU A 145 -6.01 -1.06 11.47
N PRO A 146 -6.00 -2.40 11.56
CA PRO A 146 -6.38 -3.11 12.77
C PRO A 146 -5.31 -2.90 13.85
N VAL A 147 -5.71 -2.35 15.01
CA VAL A 147 -4.79 -2.09 16.14
C VAL A 147 -5.46 -2.39 17.47
N SER A 148 -4.69 -2.88 18.45
CA SER A 148 -5.15 -2.93 19.85
C SER A 148 -5.08 -1.52 20.42
N PHE A 149 -6.21 -0.97 20.88
CA PHE A 149 -6.26 0.35 21.49
C PHE A 149 -5.68 0.29 22.92
N ALA A 150 -5.79 -0.87 23.58
CA ALA A 150 -5.18 -1.14 24.88
C ALA A 150 -3.65 -1.04 24.80
N ASP A 151 -3.03 -1.65 23.78
CA ASP A 151 -1.57 -1.59 23.59
C ASP A 151 -1.08 -0.17 23.27
N HIS A 152 -1.94 0.67 22.73
CA HIS A 152 -1.66 2.09 22.45
C HIS A 152 -2.04 3.03 23.60
N GLY A 153 -2.44 2.51 24.76
CA GLY A 153 -2.69 3.29 25.97
C GLY A 153 -3.95 4.17 25.92
N ILE A 154 -4.90 3.88 25.03
CA ILE A 154 -6.14 4.66 24.93
C ILE A 154 -7.09 4.23 26.05
N ALA A 155 -7.24 5.07 27.07
CA ALA A 155 -8.04 4.74 28.25
C ALA A 155 -9.54 4.54 27.93
N GLY A 156 -10.15 3.50 28.50
CA GLY A 156 -11.58 3.21 28.33
C GLY A 156 -11.99 2.77 26.91
N SER A 157 -11.02 2.40 26.07
CA SER A 157 -11.23 2.11 24.64
C SER A 157 -11.81 0.74 24.32
N SER A 158 -11.98 -0.16 25.28
CA SER A 158 -12.40 -1.55 25.01
C SER A 158 -13.76 -1.69 24.30
N ARG A 159 -14.56 -0.62 24.27
CA ARG A 159 -15.83 -0.54 23.52
C ARG A 159 -15.79 0.40 22.32
N SER A 160 -14.70 1.14 22.12
CA SER A 160 -14.51 1.95 20.92
C SER A 160 -14.39 1.06 19.71
N LEU A 161 -14.88 1.54 18.56
CA LEU A 161 -14.91 0.77 17.32
C LEU A 161 -13.74 1.19 16.41
N TRP A 162 -13.58 2.49 16.18
CA TRP A 162 -12.51 3.04 15.37
C TRP A 162 -12.07 4.42 15.85
N TRP A 163 -10.95 4.89 15.31
CA TRP A 163 -10.43 6.24 15.52
C TRP A 163 -9.75 6.73 14.24
N LEU A 164 -10.19 7.88 13.71
CA LEU A 164 -9.44 8.59 12.67
C LEU A 164 -8.27 9.34 13.29
N ARG A 165 -7.06 9.02 12.86
CA ARG A 165 -5.83 9.68 13.28
C ARG A 165 -5.17 10.35 12.09
N LEU A 166 -4.96 11.65 12.21
CA LEU A 166 -4.01 12.37 11.35
C LEU A 166 -2.62 12.28 11.97
N THR A 167 -1.68 11.65 11.27
CA THR A 167 -0.29 11.48 11.75
C THR A 167 0.53 12.77 11.58
N THR A 168 0.10 13.64 10.66
CA THR A 168 0.69 14.95 10.38
C THR A 168 -0.41 15.96 10.06
N ARG A 169 -0.10 17.25 10.25
CA ARG A 169 -0.93 18.38 9.81
C ARG A 169 -0.42 19.00 8.50
N ASP A 170 0.73 18.53 7.99
CA ASP A 170 1.29 19.00 6.72
C ASP A 170 0.38 18.63 5.55
N LEU A 171 -0.27 19.65 4.97
CA LEU A 171 -1.21 19.50 3.87
C LEU A 171 -0.54 19.04 2.57
N GLY A 172 0.78 19.18 2.44
CA GLY A 172 1.55 18.68 1.30
C GLY A 172 1.95 17.20 1.43
N ALA A 173 1.81 16.60 2.62
CA ALA A 173 2.12 15.20 2.84
C ALA A 173 1.14 14.27 2.10
N SER A 174 1.61 13.08 1.73
CA SER A 174 0.77 12.04 1.12
C SER A 174 -0.40 11.66 2.03
N ALA A 175 -1.63 11.65 1.51
CA ALA A 175 -2.84 11.34 2.28
C ALA A 175 -2.83 9.92 2.85
N SER A 176 -2.29 8.94 2.12
CA SER A 176 -2.18 7.55 2.58
C SER A 176 -1.25 7.41 3.80
N ALA A 177 -0.22 8.24 3.89
CA ALA A 177 0.67 8.30 5.05
C ALA A 177 0.12 9.19 6.18
N ALA A 178 -0.68 10.20 5.83
CA ALA A 178 -1.20 11.19 6.77
C ALA A 178 -2.48 10.75 7.49
N ILE A 179 -3.33 9.94 6.84
CA ILE A 179 -4.68 9.60 7.32
C ILE A 179 -4.74 8.11 7.66
N TRP A 180 -4.91 7.78 8.94
CA TRP A 180 -5.08 6.41 9.39
C TRP A 180 -6.43 6.22 10.07
N LEU A 181 -7.21 5.25 9.61
CA LEU A 181 -8.43 4.81 10.28
C LEU A 181 -8.14 3.56 11.10
N TRP A 182 -7.89 3.75 12.39
CA TRP A 182 -7.58 2.66 13.30
C TRP A 182 -8.84 1.92 13.71
N LEU A 183 -8.87 0.60 13.49
CA LEU A 183 -9.94 -0.29 13.90
C LEU A 183 -9.54 -1.01 15.17
N ASN A 184 -10.36 -0.94 16.21
CA ASN A 184 -10.02 -1.47 17.52
C ASN A 184 -10.23 -2.99 17.58
N VAL A 185 -9.17 -3.78 17.47
CA VAL A 185 -9.26 -5.25 17.54
C VAL A 185 -9.59 -5.76 18.95
N ASP A 186 -9.47 -4.92 19.98
CA ASP A 186 -9.91 -5.28 21.34
C ASP A 186 -11.45 -5.34 21.44
N ASN A 187 -12.15 -4.77 20.45
CA ASN A 187 -13.61 -4.80 20.39
C ASN A 187 -14.10 -6.09 19.71
N PRO A 188 -14.92 -6.94 20.38
CA PRO A 188 -15.39 -8.20 19.81
C PRO A 188 -16.27 -8.06 18.56
N PHE A 189 -16.91 -6.90 18.35
CA PHE A 189 -17.64 -6.65 17.10
C PHE A 189 -16.67 -6.44 15.94
N ILE A 190 -15.63 -5.62 16.15
CA ILE A 190 -14.61 -5.36 15.13
C ILE A 190 -13.87 -6.64 14.81
N SER A 191 -13.34 -7.38 15.80
CA SER A 191 -12.63 -8.64 15.54
C SER A 191 -13.44 -9.61 14.67
N ARG A 192 -14.72 -9.83 15.02
CA ARG A 192 -15.61 -10.72 14.22
C ARG A 192 -15.85 -10.20 12.81
N MET A 193 -16.02 -8.89 12.65
CA MET A 193 -16.22 -8.30 11.33
C MET A 193 -14.95 -8.40 10.47
N LEU A 194 -13.77 -8.36 11.08
CA LEU A 194 -12.50 -8.60 10.41
C LEU A 194 -12.33 -10.06 10.00
N GLU A 195 -12.79 -10.99 10.83
CA GLU A 195 -12.74 -12.44 10.56
C GLU A 195 -13.73 -12.89 9.48
N ASP A 196 -14.87 -12.20 9.34
CA ASP A 196 -15.94 -12.50 8.36
C ASP A 196 -16.30 -11.24 7.55
N SER A 197 -15.35 -10.75 6.74
CA SER A 197 -15.50 -9.52 5.97
C SER A 197 -16.54 -9.59 4.84
N ASP A 198 -16.85 -10.80 4.38
CA ASP A 198 -17.75 -11.04 3.24
C ASP A 198 -19.23 -11.14 3.65
N SER A 199 -19.51 -11.14 4.94
CA SER A 199 -20.90 -11.16 5.43
C SER A 199 -21.66 -9.89 5.02
N ALA A 200 -22.96 -10.04 4.80
CA ALA A 200 -23.85 -8.90 4.53
C ALA A 200 -23.84 -7.86 5.68
N GLU A 201 -23.58 -8.30 6.91
CA GLU A 201 -23.43 -7.45 8.08
C GLU A 201 -22.16 -6.59 7.99
N SER A 202 -21.02 -7.21 7.65
CA SER A 202 -19.74 -6.53 7.43
C SER A 202 -19.83 -5.53 6.27
N ALA A 203 -20.48 -5.91 5.17
CA ALA A 203 -20.70 -5.02 4.03
C ALA A 203 -21.54 -3.79 4.40
N ALA A 204 -22.66 -3.98 5.12
CA ALA A 204 -23.50 -2.88 5.58
C ALA A 204 -22.75 -1.97 6.56
N TRP A 205 -21.98 -2.54 7.47
CA TRP A 205 -21.17 -1.79 8.41
C TRP A 205 -20.07 -0.97 7.72
N LEU A 206 -19.40 -1.52 6.71
CA LEU A 206 -18.36 -0.81 5.97
C LEU A 206 -18.91 0.44 5.28
N ARG A 207 -20.16 0.39 4.78
CA ARG A 207 -20.85 1.58 4.27
C ARG A 207 -21.03 2.66 5.36
N PHE A 208 -21.39 2.27 6.58
CA PHE A 208 -21.47 3.20 7.70
C PHE A 208 -20.10 3.77 8.08
N LEU A 209 -19.05 2.95 8.08
CA LEU A 209 -17.69 3.39 8.36
C LEU A 209 -17.21 4.41 7.32
N GLU A 210 -17.46 4.18 6.03
CA GLU A 210 -17.14 5.13 4.97
C GLU A 210 -17.82 6.47 5.14
N LEU A 211 -19.11 6.47 5.47
CA LEU A 211 -19.85 7.72 5.74
C LEU A 211 -19.27 8.46 6.95
N ASP A 212 -18.96 7.74 8.02
CA ASP A 212 -18.38 8.36 9.22
C ASP A 212 -16.94 8.85 8.99
N PHE A 213 -16.14 8.13 8.20
CA PHE A 213 -14.80 8.54 7.81
C PHE A 213 -14.82 9.86 7.04
N ILE A 214 -15.65 9.97 6.00
CA ILE A 214 -15.77 11.21 5.23
C ILE A 214 -16.29 12.36 6.09
N ARG A 215 -17.20 12.08 7.03
CA ARG A 215 -17.68 13.05 8.02
C ARG A 215 -16.57 13.55 8.94
N GLN A 216 -15.70 12.65 9.43
CA GLN A 216 -14.56 13.03 10.25
C GLN A 216 -13.53 13.84 9.44
N LEU A 217 -13.27 13.48 8.18
CA LEU A 217 -12.43 14.28 7.29
C LEU A 217 -13.00 15.68 7.05
N LEU A 218 -14.33 15.81 6.88
CA LEU A 218 -14.96 17.13 6.80
C LEU A 218 -14.67 17.95 8.05
N ARG A 219 -14.79 17.36 9.25
CA ARG A 219 -14.51 18.07 10.51
C ARG A 219 -13.05 18.51 10.59
N GLU A 220 -12.12 17.63 10.23
CA GLU A 220 -10.69 17.98 10.19
C GLU A 220 -10.43 19.14 9.20
N ALA A 221 -11.05 19.09 8.02
CA ALA A 221 -10.96 20.15 7.02
C ALA A 221 -11.51 21.49 7.53
N LEU A 222 -12.68 21.48 8.16
CA LEU A 222 -13.34 22.68 8.70
C LEU A 222 -12.64 23.25 9.95
N SER A 223 -11.81 22.44 10.61
CA SER A 223 -11.00 22.85 11.77
C SER A 223 -9.58 23.30 11.41
N SER A 224 -9.19 23.17 10.13
CA SER A 224 -7.82 23.47 9.69
C SER A 224 -7.70 24.94 9.26
N ASP A 225 -6.95 25.73 10.02
CA ASP A 225 -6.68 27.13 9.69
C ASP A 225 -5.76 27.29 8.46
N GLU A 226 -4.98 26.26 8.11
CA GLU A 226 -4.04 26.28 6.99
C GLU A 226 -4.68 25.82 5.66
N LEU A 227 -5.87 25.19 5.72
CA LEU A 227 -6.52 24.67 4.53
C LEU A 227 -7.14 25.81 3.72
N SER A 228 -6.82 25.86 2.42
CA SER A 228 -7.38 26.84 1.49
C SER A 228 -7.85 26.16 0.21
N LEU A 229 -9.11 26.40 -0.19
CA LEU A 229 -9.63 25.91 -1.47
C LEU A 229 -9.07 26.65 -2.68
N GLN A 230 -8.24 27.68 -2.49
CA GLN A 230 -7.55 28.38 -3.58
C GLN A 230 -6.13 27.83 -3.81
N THR A 231 -5.63 27.02 -2.88
CA THR A 231 -4.32 26.39 -3.01
C THR A 231 -4.44 25.13 -3.86
N ASP A 232 -3.54 24.98 -4.83
CA ASP A 232 -3.39 23.77 -5.63
C ASP A 232 -2.50 22.78 -4.88
N TYR A 233 -3.13 21.89 -4.09
CA TYR A 233 -2.42 20.86 -3.37
C TYR A 233 -2.02 19.71 -4.31
N PRO A 234 -0.84 19.08 -4.13
CA PRO A 234 -0.46 17.91 -4.92
C PRO A 234 -1.55 16.85 -4.90
N GLU A 235 -1.78 16.19 -6.04
CA GLU A 235 -2.75 15.08 -6.11
C GLU A 235 -2.42 14.02 -5.04
N GLU A 236 -3.46 13.43 -4.44
CA GLU A 236 -3.34 12.45 -3.35
C GLU A 236 -2.67 12.97 -2.05
N SER A 237 -2.43 14.27 -1.91
CA SER A 237 -1.98 14.86 -0.64
C SER A 237 -3.12 15.03 0.37
N LEU A 238 -2.77 15.24 1.64
CA LEU A 238 -3.74 15.52 2.71
C LEU A 238 -4.61 16.75 2.37
N GLY A 239 -4.00 17.83 1.89
CA GLY A 239 -4.73 19.04 1.47
C GLY A 239 -5.66 18.79 0.29
N TYR A 240 -5.24 17.96 -0.67
CA TYR A 240 -6.08 17.56 -1.80
C TYR A 240 -7.32 16.78 -1.32
N VAL A 241 -7.15 15.81 -0.42
CA VAL A 241 -8.26 15.01 0.13
C VAL A 241 -9.22 15.88 0.94
N LEU A 242 -8.71 16.67 1.90
CA LEU A 242 -9.54 17.52 2.75
C LEU A 242 -10.30 18.58 1.94
N SER A 243 -9.64 19.24 0.99
CA SER A 243 -10.30 20.20 0.11
C SER A 243 -11.37 19.55 -0.77
N SER A 244 -11.12 18.34 -1.27
CA SER A 244 -12.10 17.58 -2.07
C SER A 244 -13.38 17.28 -1.30
N VAL A 245 -13.28 16.92 0.00
CA VAL A 245 -14.46 16.69 0.84
C VAL A 245 -15.29 17.97 1.01
N VAL A 246 -14.65 19.12 1.24
CA VAL A 246 -15.35 20.42 1.34
C VAL A 246 -16.02 20.79 0.02
N ARG A 247 -15.35 20.54 -1.12
CA ARG A 247 -15.88 20.83 -2.47
C ARG A 247 -17.14 20.06 -2.82
N LEU A 248 -17.42 18.92 -2.17
CA LEU A 248 -18.70 18.22 -2.34
C LEU A 248 -19.90 19.05 -1.86
N LEU A 249 -19.68 20.00 -0.97
CA LEU A 249 -20.70 20.77 -0.25
C LEU A 249 -20.74 22.25 -0.65
N GLY A 250 -19.71 22.77 -1.34
CA GLY A 250 -19.67 24.14 -1.82
C GLY A 250 -18.31 24.57 -2.38
N GLU A 251 -18.25 25.77 -2.94
CA GLU A 251 -17.04 26.32 -3.56
C GLU A 251 -16.13 27.08 -2.58
N SER A 252 -16.63 27.39 -1.38
CA SER A 252 -15.93 28.19 -0.37
C SER A 252 -15.88 27.47 0.97
N LEU A 253 -14.68 27.45 1.58
CA LEU A 253 -14.46 26.87 2.91
C LEU A 253 -15.28 27.62 3.96
N ASP A 254 -15.20 28.96 3.97
CA ASP A 254 -15.91 29.82 4.92
C ASP A 254 -17.42 29.61 4.86
N GLN A 255 -17.99 29.45 3.66
CA GLN A 255 -19.42 29.19 3.50
C GLN A 255 -19.83 27.83 4.08
N VAL A 256 -19.05 26.78 3.81
CA VAL A 256 -19.33 25.44 4.37
C VAL A 256 -19.14 25.46 5.89
N GLN A 257 -18.12 26.16 6.40
CA GLN A 257 -17.88 26.31 7.83
C GLN A 257 -19.02 27.06 8.54
N GLN A 258 -19.50 28.17 7.96
CA GLN A 258 -20.65 28.90 8.49
C GLN A 258 -21.90 28.03 8.53
N ARG A 259 -22.21 27.33 7.43
CA ARG A 259 -23.35 26.41 7.38
C ARG A 259 -23.23 25.28 8.40
N TYR A 260 -22.02 24.77 8.61
CA TYR A 260 -21.75 23.73 9.59
C TYR A 260 -21.89 24.25 11.03
N GLN A 261 -21.55 25.51 11.29
CA GLN A 261 -21.79 26.15 12.61
C GLN A 261 -23.28 26.40 12.87
N GLU A 262 -24.04 26.75 11.83
CA GLU A 262 -25.49 27.01 11.92
C GLU A 262 -26.30 25.72 12.11
N ASP A 263 -26.05 24.70 11.28
CA ASP A 263 -26.74 23.41 11.33
C ASP A 263 -25.83 22.27 10.81
N PRO A 264 -25.00 21.70 11.70
CA PRO A 264 -24.11 20.60 11.32
C PRO A 264 -24.88 19.40 10.76
N GLY A 265 -26.07 19.11 11.32
CA GLY A 265 -26.88 17.96 10.94
C GLY A 265 -27.35 18.04 9.48
N ARG A 266 -27.76 19.23 9.03
CA ARG A 266 -28.15 19.46 7.64
C ARG A 266 -26.98 19.31 6.67
N VAL A 267 -25.80 19.81 7.03
CA VAL A 267 -24.59 19.66 6.19
C VAL A 267 -24.14 18.20 6.12
N GLU A 268 -24.16 17.47 7.24
CA GLU A 268 -23.84 16.04 7.27
C GLU A 268 -24.85 15.20 6.47
N ALA A 269 -26.13 15.55 6.49
CA ALA A 269 -27.15 14.89 5.65
C ALA A 269 -26.92 15.13 4.15
N GLU A 270 -26.52 16.34 3.75
CA GLU A 270 -26.14 16.63 2.37
C GLU A 270 -24.89 15.82 1.96
N LEU A 271 -23.88 15.75 2.83
CA LEU A 271 -22.68 14.95 2.61
C LEU A 271 -23.03 13.48 2.38
N GLN A 272 -23.89 12.91 3.22
CA GLN A 272 -24.39 11.54 3.05
C GLN A 272 -25.08 11.35 1.69
N SER A 273 -25.88 12.31 1.24
CA SER A 273 -26.53 12.24 -0.08
C SER A 273 -25.54 12.29 -1.24
N LYS A 274 -24.39 12.98 -1.09
CA LYS A 274 -23.36 13.05 -2.14
C LYS A 274 -22.49 11.80 -2.20
N VAL A 275 -22.20 11.21 -1.04
CA VAL A 275 -21.28 10.07 -0.91
C VAL A 275 -22.04 8.74 -1.08
N GLY A 276 -23.22 8.59 -0.47
CA GLY A 276 -24.00 7.36 -0.45
C GLY A 276 -24.84 7.09 -1.71
N ALA A 277 -24.85 7.99 -2.69
CA ALA A 277 -25.57 7.82 -3.96
C ALA A 277 -24.72 7.15 -5.06
N LYS A 278 -23.53 6.67 -4.73
CA LYS A 278 -22.61 5.95 -5.63
C LYS A 278 -22.61 4.45 -5.36
#